data_AF-A0A377XFY5-F1
#
_entry.id   AF-A0A377XFY5-F1
#
_cell.length_a   1.000
_cell.length_b   1.000
_cell.length_c   1.000
_cell.angle_alpha   90.00
_cell.angle_beta   90.00
_cell.angle_gamma   90.00
#
_symmetry.space_group_name_H-M   'P 1'
#
loop_
_entity.id
_entity.type
_entity.pdbx_description
1 polymer ?
#
loop_
_entity_poly.entity_id
_entity_poly.type
_entity_poly.pdbx_seq_one_letter_code
_entity_poly.pdbx_strand_id
1 'polypeptide(L)'
;MLGLQLFERTRGRLQPTVQGLRLFEEVQRSWYGLDRIVSAAESLREFRQGELSIACLPVFSQSFLPLLLPPFLARYPEVSLQIVPPGVVAAGGVALRPAP
;
A
#
# COMPACT_ATOMS: atom_id res chain seq x y z
N MET A 1 -6.53 -2.32 37.39
CA MET A 1 -7.39 -3.02 36.39
C MET A 1 -8.60 -2.14 36.11
N LEU A 2 -8.95 -1.89 34.85
CA LEU A 2 -9.88 -0.83 34.44
C LEU A 2 -11.34 -0.99 34.93
N GLY A 3 -11.73 -2.10 35.57
CA GLY A 3 -13.06 -2.26 36.18
C GLY A 3 -14.24 -2.14 35.22
N LEU A 4 -14.00 -2.17 33.90
CA LEU A 4 -15.01 -2.00 32.87
C LEU A 4 -15.67 -3.33 32.55
N GLN A 5 -17.00 -3.34 32.56
CA GLN A 5 -17.78 -4.48 32.13
C GLN A 5 -18.13 -4.27 30.65
N LEU A 6 -17.31 -4.82 29.74
CA LEU A 6 -17.47 -4.60 28.30
C LEU A 6 -18.57 -5.46 27.66
N PHE A 7 -18.92 -6.55 28.33
CA PHE A 7 -19.95 -7.49 27.90
C PHE A 7 -20.85 -7.88 29.05
N GLU A 8 -22.11 -8.08 28.74
CA GLU A 8 -23.11 -8.64 29.65
C GLU A 8 -23.79 -9.84 29.00
N ARG A 9 -24.33 -10.72 29.84
CA ARG A 9 -25.01 -11.94 29.38
C ARG A 9 -26.50 -11.81 29.62
N THR A 10 -27.24 -11.58 28.54
CA THR A 10 -28.70 -11.41 28.58
C THR A 10 -29.36 -12.57 27.84
N ARG A 11 -30.20 -13.35 28.54
CA ARG A 11 -30.92 -14.52 28.00
C ARG A 11 -30.00 -15.51 27.25
N GLY A 12 -28.84 -15.79 27.83
CA GLY A 12 -27.86 -16.73 27.26
C GLY A 12 -27.02 -16.18 26.10
N ARG A 13 -27.23 -14.93 25.68
CA ARG A 13 -26.42 -14.26 24.65
C ARG A 13 -25.45 -13.27 25.29
N LEU A 14 -24.22 -13.25 24.79
CA LEU A 14 -23.24 -12.24 25.16
C LEU A 14 -23.50 -10.98 24.32
N GLN A 15 -23.75 -9.85 24.97
CA GLN A 15 -24.00 -8.58 24.32
C GLN A 15 -22.97 -7.55 24.79
N PRO A 16 -22.45 -6.70 23.89
CA PRO A 16 -21.57 -5.61 24.31
C PRO A 16 -22.36 -4.61 25.15
N THR A 17 -21.74 -4.08 26.19
CA THR A 17 -22.29 -2.99 26.98
C THR A 17 -22.04 -1.65 26.27
N VAL A 18 -22.70 -0.59 26.73
CA VAL A 18 -22.43 0.78 26.27
C VAL A 18 -20.96 1.17 26.46
N GLN A 19 -20.34 0.72 27.56
CA GLN A 19 -18.91 0.94 27.82
C GLN A 19 -18.03 0.18 26.82
N GLY A 20 -18.42 -1.06 26.48
CA GLY A 20 -17.78 -1.88 25.46
C GLY A 20 -17.79 -1.25 24.08
N LEU A 21 -18.96 -0.73 23.66
CA LEU A 21 -19.12 -0.05 22.37
C LEU A 21 -18.29 1.23 22.27
N ARG A 22 -18.28 2.07 23.32
CA ARG A 22 -17.45 3.30 23.32
C ARG A 22 -15.96 2.99 23.26
N LEU A 23 -15.51 1.97 23.97
CA LEU A 23 -14.11 1.55 23.90
C LEU A 23 -13.76 1.03 22.51
N PHE A 24 -14.66 0.25 21.91
CA PHE A 24 -14.49 -0.25 20.55
C PHE A 24 -14.34 0.89 19.53
N GLU A 25 -15.16 1.94 19.63
CA GLU A 25 -15.05 3.12 18.76
C GLU A 25 -13.70 3.86 18.90
N GLU A 26 -13.18 4.02 20.12
CA GLU A 26 -11.89 4.65 20.38
C GLU A 26 -10.72 3.81 19.82
N VAL A 27 -10.81 2.49 20.02
CA VAL A 27 -9.82 1.54 19.49
C VAL A 27 -9.85 1.52 17.97
N GLN A 28 -11.03 1.51 17.34
CA GLN A 28 -11.16 1.58 15.88
C GLN A 28 -10.53 2.86 15.33
N ARG A 29 -10.80 4.02 15.94
CA ARG A 29 -10.18 5.29 15.53
C ARG A 29 -8.65 5.25 15.63
N SER A 30 -8.11 4.67 16.69
CA SER A 30 -6.67 4.50 16.88
C SER A 30 -6.07 3.50 15.88
N TRP A 31 -6.81 2.45 15.52
CA TRP A 31 -6.42 1.45 14.54
C TRP A 31 -6.22 2.05 13.14
N TYR A 32 -7.07 2.98 12.71
CA TYR A 32 -6.87 3.68 11.43
C TYR A 32 -5.55 4.46 11.39
N GLY A 33 -5.12 5.04 12.51
CA GLY A 33 -3.81 5.69 12.60
C GLY A 33 -2.66 4.69 12.47
N LEU A 34 -2.80 3.53 13.12
CA LEU A 34 -1.80 2.47 13.07
C LEU A 34 -1.69 1.84 11.68
N ASP A 35 -2.81 1.58 11.02
CA ASP A 35 -2.88 1.02 9.66
C ASP A 35 -2.16 1.91 8.65
N ARG A 36 -2.35 3.24 8.76
CA ARG A 36 -1.61 4.22 7.94
C ARG A 36 -0.11 4.18 8.19
N ILE A 37 0.33 3.99 9.43
CA ILE A 37 1.76 3.88 9.77
C ILE A 37 2.35 2.60 9.17
N VAL A 38 1.62 1.49 9.26
CA VAL A 38 2.02 0.21 8.65
C VAL A 38 2.15 0.38 7.14
N SER A 39 1.12 0.89 6.47
CA SER A 39 1.15 1.14 5.02
C SER A 39 2.31 2.06 4.61
N ALA A 40 2.56 3.15 5.34
CA ALA A 40 3.71 4.01 5.06
C ALA A 40 5.05 3.30 5.25
N ALA A 41 5.19 2.45 6.28
CA ALA A 41 6.40 1.66 6.49
C ALA A 41 6.61 0.60 5.39
N GLU A 42 5.52 0.02 4.87
CA GLU A 42 5.56 -0.90 3.73
C GLU A 42 5.96 -0.17 2.45
N SER A 43 5.37 0.98 2.17
CA SER A 43 5.78 1.83 1.04
C SER A 43 7.24 2.26 1.17
N LEU A 44 7.76 2.57 2.36
CA LEU A 44 9.19 2.87 2.57
C LEU A 44 10.10 1.65 2.40
N ARG A 45 9.59 0.44 2.69
CA ARG A 45 10.30 -0.81 2.41
C ARG A 45 10.37 -1.07 0.90
N GLU A 46 9.27 -0.82 0.19
CA GLU A 46 9.17 -0.92 -1.27
C GLU A 46 9.96 0.20 -1.99
N PHE A 47 10.03 1.41 -1.43
CA PHE A 47 10.82 2.52 -2.00
C PHE A 47 12.33 2.26 -2.02
N ARG A 48 12.81 1.20 -1.36
CA ARG A 48 14.20 0.74 -1.45
C ARG A 48 14.48 -0.09 -2.70
N GLN A 49 13.45 -0.46 -3.44
CA GLN A 49 13.45 -1.25 -4.66
C GLN A 49 12.98 -0.30 -5.78
N GLY A 50 13.92 0.29 -6.53
CA GLY A 50 13.67 1.47 -7.38
C GLY A 50 12.42 1.34 -8.27
N GLU A 51 11.62 2.42 -8.35
CA GLU A 51 10.41 2.44 -9.17
C GLU A 51 10.71 3.00 -10.57
N LEU A 52 10.22 2.32 -11.61
CA LEU A 52 10.26 2.76 -13.00
C LEU A 52 8.84 2.99 -13.52
N SER A 53 8.43 4.25 -13.62
CA SER A 53 7.18 4.65 -14.25
C SER A 53 7.40 5.00 -15.73
N ILE A 54 6.64 4.37 -16.63
CA ILE A 54 6.68 4.60 -18.07
C ILE A 54 5.37 5.25 -18.52
N ALA A 55 5.44 6.50 -18.96
CA ALA A 55 4.31 7.17 -19.63
C ALA A 55 4.27 6.78 -21.11
N CYS A 56 3.25 6.03 -21.54
CA CYS A 56 3.12 5.63 -22.94
C CYS A 56 1.67 5.47 -23.39
N LEU A 57 1.44 5.51 -24.71
CA LEU A 57 0.11 5.21 -25.27
C LEU A 57 -0.24 3.73 -25.04
N PRO A 58 -1.52 3.39 -24.81
CA PRO A 58 -1.95 2.01 -24.57
C PRO A 58 -1.53 1.02 -25.66
N VAL A 59 -1.44 1.46 -26.92
CA VAL A 59 -0.97 0.61 -28.02
C VAL A 59 0.49 0.19 -27.85
N PHE A 60 1.34 1.05 -27.31
CA PHE A 60 2.76 0.76 -27.08
C PHE A 60 2.98 -0.08 -25.82
N SER A 61 2.14 0.06 -24.79
CA SER A 61 2.23 -0.79 -23.60
C SER A 61 1.92 -2.26 -23.90
N GLN A 62 1.07 -2.52 -24.88
CA GLN A 62 0.66 -3.87 -25.26
C GLN A 62 1.57 -4.51 -26.31
N SER A 63 2.14 -3.72 -27.23
CA SER A 63 2.90 -4.27 -28.37
C SER A 63 4.40 -4.06 -28.29
N PHE A 64 4.87 -2.97 -27.68
CA PHE A 64 6.27 -2.54 -27.74
C PHE A 64 7.02 -2.78 -26.43
N LEU A 65 6.42 -2.39 -25.29
CA LEU A 65 7.02 -2.58 -23.97
C LEU A 65 7.35 -4.05 -23.63
N PRO A 66 6.49 -5.05 -23.93
CA PRO A 66 6.79 -6.45 -23.63
C PRO A 66 8.01 -7.01 -24.39
N LEU A 67 8.42 -6.37 -25.49
CA LEU A 67 9.60 -6.76 -26.27
C LEU A 67 10.90 -6.21 -25.67
N LEU A 68 10.84 -5.06 -24.99
CA LEU A 68 12.02 -4.35 -24.48
C LEU A 68 12.29 -4.55 -22.99
N LEU A 69 11.23 -4.78 -22.22
CA LEU A 69 11.30 -4.94 -20.76
C LEU A 69 11.96 -6.23 -20.26
N PRO A 70 11.84 -7.40 -20.91
CA PRO A 70 12.39 -8.65 -20.38
C PRO A 70 13.89 -8.60 -20.02
N PRO A 71 14.80 -8.10 -20.89
CA PRO A 71 16.22 -7.99 -20.52
C PRO A 71 16.47 -6.96 -19.42
N PHE A 72 15.66 -5.90 -19.34
CA PHE A 72 15.77 -4.87 -18.30
C PHE A 72 15.34 -5.41 -16.92
N LEU A 73 14.20 -6.09 -16.85
CA LEU A 73 13.69 -6.71 -15.61
C LEU A 73 14.57 -7.88 -15.15
N ALA A 74 15.20 -8.60 -16.08
CA ALA A 74 16.21 -9.61 -15.74
C ALA A 74 17.48 -9.00 -15.13
N ARG A 75 17.86 -7.79 -15.55
CA ARG A 75 19.04 -7.05 -15.04
C ARG A 75 18.75 -6.35 -13.71
N TYR A 76 17.52 -5.91 -13.50
CA TYR A 76 17.06 -5.20 -12.30
C TYR A 76 15.79 -5.86 -11.74
N PRO A 77 15.91 -7.04 -11.11
CA PRO A 77 14.75 -7.80 -10.60
C PRO A 77 14.03 -7.10 -9.44
N GLU A 78 14.73 -6.19 -8.76
CA GLU A 78 14.24 -5.38 -7.65
C GLU A 78 13.52 -4.10 -8.12
N VAL A 79 13.26 -3.92 -9.42
CA VAL A 79 12.58 -2.72 -9.93
C VAL A 79 11.09 -2.98 -10.07
N SER A 80 10.27 -2.13 -9.43
CA SER A 80 8.83 -2.12 -9.64
C SER A 80 8.50 -1.32 -10.90
N LEU A 81 7.69 -1.90 -11.79
CA LEU A 81 7.31 -1.27 -13.05
C LEU A 81 5.86 -0.77 -13.02
N GLN A 82 5.66 0.48 -13.38
CA GLN A 82 4.33 1.06 -13.54
C GLN A 82 4.17 1.66 -14.94
N ILE A 83 3.06 1.38 -15.61
CA ILE A 83 2.71 1.98 -16.91
C ILE A 83 1.58 2.97 -16.67
N VAL A 84 1.81 4.24 -17.00
CA VAL A 84 0.86 5.33 -16.76
C VAL A 84 0.41 5.97 -18.07
N PRO A 85 -0.84 6.47 -18.16
CA PRO A 85 -1.29 7.25 -19.31
C PRO A 85 -0.44 8.52 -19.50
N PRO A 86 -0.28 9.00 -20.75
CA PRO A 86 0.37 10.28 -21.00
C PRO A 86 -0.36 11.41 -20.28
N GLY A 87 0.36 12.24 -19.53
CA GLY A 87 -0.20 13.36 -18.77
C GLY A 87 -0.39 13.10 -17.28
N VAL A 88 -0.19 11.87 -16.80
CA VAL A 88 -0.05 11.59 -15.37
C VAL A 88 1.40 11.86 -14.96
N VAL A 89 1.61 12.78 -14.01
CA VAL A 89 2.93 13.02 -13.42
C VAL A 89 3.27 11.82 -12.55
N ALA A 90 4.26 11.02 -12.97
CA ALA A 90 4.77 9.91 -12.17
C ALA A 90 5.39 10.46 -10.87
N ALA A 91 4.73 10.21 -9.75
CA ALA A 91 5.17 10.64 -8.43
C ALA A 91 6.24 9.65 -7.90
N GLY A 92 7.43 9.64 -8.51
CA GLY A 92 8.45 8.66 -8.14
C GLY A 92 9.62 8.62 -9.11
N GLY A 93 10.36 9.72 -9.24
CA GLY A 93 11.53 9.75 -10.12
C GLY A 93 12.75 9.08 -9.49
N VAL A 94 13.02 7.81 -9.82
CA VAL A 94 14.37 7.26 -9.70
C VAL A 94 15.12 7.59 -11.00
N ALA A 95 16.10 8.49 -10.89
CA ALA A 95 17.03 8.75 -11.97
C ALA A 95 17.88 7.49 -12.22
N LEU A 96 17.50 6.68 -13.21
CA LEU A 96 18.34 5.60 -13.73
C LEU A 96 19.61 6.23 -14.31
N ARG A 97 20.69 6.27 -13.52
CA ARG A 97 22.02 6.61 -14.01
C ARG A 97 22.41 5.56 -15.05
N PRO A 98 22.86 5.96 -16.25
CA PRO A 98 23.42 5.01 -17.21
C PRO A 98 24.69 4.40 -16.62
N ALA A 99 24.80 3.07 -16.68
CA ALA A 99 26.06 2.37 -16.47
C ALA A 99 27.01 2.68 -17.67
N PRO A 100 28.34 2.76 -17.43
CA PRO A 100 29.32 3.16 -18.43
C PRO A 100 29.45 2.18 -19.60
#